data_AF-A0A6N4QYT0-F1
#
_entry.id   AF-A0A6N4QYT0-F1
#
_cell.length_a   1.000
_cell.length_b   1.000
_cell.length_c   1.000
_cell.angle_alpha   90.00
_cell.angle_beta   90.00
_cell.angle_gamma   90.00
#
_symmetry.space_group_name_H-M   'P 1'
#
loop_
_entity.id
_entity.type
_entity.pdbx_description
1 polymer ?
#
loop_
_entity_poly.entity_id
_entity_poly.type
_entity_poly.pdbx_seq_one_letter_code
_entity_poly.pdbx_strand_id
1 'polypeptide(L)'
;MFTLQLFFALLIGHAAIDFNQQEFVALYKSHKKKCPHVHETVWGWNLTGHTLPHAGAVWLITGNFALALTEFVAHTAIDYGKNEGYYNFHVDQLLHILCKLAYVLIIASGITAADPFFISHFQR
;
A
#
# COMPACT_ATOMS: atom_id res chain seq x y z
N MET A 1 -17.12 14.19 8.80
CA MET A 1 -15.76 14.47 9.35
C MET A 1 -14.89 13.21 9.36
N PHE A 2 -15.42 12.07 9.81
CA PHE A 2 -14.69 10.78 9.84
C PHE A 2 -14.10 10.34 8.49
N THR A 3 -14.85 10.44 7.38
CA THR A 3 -14.41 10.00 6.04
C THR A 3 -13.16 10.72 5.53
N LEU A 4 -13.08 12.04 5.74
CA LEU A 4 -11.92 12.84 5.31
C LEU A 4 -10.69 12.52 6.16
N GLN A 5 -10.86 12.36 7.48
CA GLN A 5 -9.78 11.98 8.39
C GLN A 5 -9.22 10.59 8.05
N LEU A 6 -10.11 9.63 7.77
CA LEU A 6 -9.72 8.28 7.36
C LEU A 6 -8.93 8.29 6.05
N PHE A 7 -9.41 9.02 5.05
CA PHE A 7 -8.68 9.18 3.78
C PHE A 7 -7.29 9.77 4.01
N PHE A 8 -7.20 10.84 4.81
CA PHE A 8 -5.92 11.49 5.10
C PHE A 8 -4.97 10.56 5.88
N ALA A 9 -5.48 9.79 6.84
CA ALA A 9 -4.69 8.81 7.58
C ALA A 9 -4.11 7.73 6.64
N LEU A 10 -4.91 7.22 5.70
CA LEU A 10 -4.45 6.25 4.70
C LEU A 10 -3.40 6.83 3.75
N LEU A 11 -3.53 8.10 3.35
CA LEU A 11 -2.52 8.80 2.56
C LEU A 11 -1.20 8.98 3.34
N ILE A 12 -1.27 9.32 4.63
CA ILE A 12 -0.08 9.39 5.49
C ILE A 12 0.59 8.02 5.57
N GLY A 13 -0.18 6.96 5.82
CA GLY A 13 0.35 5.59 5.88
C GLY A 13 1.04 5.18 4.59
N HIS A 14 0.44 5.49 3.43
CA HIS A 14 1.06 5.28 2.13
C HIS A 14 2.37 6.06 1.98
N ALA A 15 2.33 7.38 2.17
CA ALA A 15 3.48 8.24 1.95
C ALA A 15 4.64 7.89 2.91
N ALA A 16 4.34 7.58 4.16
CA ALA A 16 5.35 7.22 5.16
C ALA A 16 6.13 5.95 4.81
N ILE A 17 5.55 5.04 4.03
CA ILE A 17 6.21 3.80 3.62
C ILE A 17 6.90 3.99 2.26
N ASP A 18 6.19 4.56 1.28
CA ASP A 18 6.69 4.64 -0.10
C ASP A 18 7.87 5.62 -0.21
N PHE A 19 7.80 6.79 0.44
CA PHE A 19 8.88 7.78 0.38
C PHE A 19 10.06 7.49 1.30
N ASN A 20 9.90 6.58 2.27
CA ASN A 20 11.00 6.12 3.14
C ASN A 20 11.58 4.76 2.70
N GLN A 21 11.20 4.27 1.52
CA GLN A 21 11.77 3.03 1.00
C GLN A 21 13.27 3.19 0.71
N GLN A 22 14.05 2.15 0.97
CA GLN A 22 15.48 2.14 0.67
C GLN A 22 15.72 2.01 -0.83
N GLU A 23 16.79 2.63 -1.33
CA GLU A 23 17.17 2.55 -2.75
C GLU A 23 17.31 1.09 -3.23
N PHE A 24 17.83 0.21 -2.38
CA PHE A 24 17.89 -1.23 -2.66
C PHE A 24 16.52 -1.81 -3.03
N VAL A 25 15.49 -1.54 -2.23
CA VAL A 25 14.13 -2.04 -2.48
C VAL A 25 13.56 -1.41 -3.76
N ALA A 26 13.72 -0.10 -3.94
CA ALA A 26 13.24 0.62 -5.11
C ALA A 26 13.85 0.08 -6.42
N LEU A 27 15.15 -0.22 -6.41
CA LEU A 27 15.85 -0.75 -7.59
C LEU A 27 15.50 -2.21 -7.84
N TYR A 28 15.48 -3.04 -6.81
CA TYR A 28 15.41 -4.49 -6.99
C TYR A 28 14.02 -5.09 -6.80
N LYS A 29 12.96 -4.31 -6.59
CA LYS A 29 11.55 -4.78 -6.69
C LYS A 29 11.08 -5.07 -8.12
N SER A 30 11.91 -4.76 -9.13
CA SER A 30 11.66 -5.09 -10.53
C SER A 30 12.28 -6.44 -10.90
N HIS A 31 11.50 -7.32 -11.52
CA HIS A 31 11.98 -8.62 -12.00
C HIS A 31 12.99 -8.51 -13.17
N LYS A 32 13.11 -7.33 -13.79
CA LYS A 32 14.03 -7.04 -14.89
C LYS A 32 15.46 -6.76 -14.43
N LYS A 33 15.68 -6.60 -13.12
CA LYS A 33 16.98 -6.25 -12.54
C LYS A 33 17.54 -7.40 -11.71
N LYS A 34 18.84 -7.69 -11.89
CA LYS A 34 19.60 -8.61 -11.03
C LYS A 34 20.30 -7.81 -9.93
N CYS A 35 20.30 -8.34 -8.71
CA CYS A 35 21.06 -7.73 -7.63
C CYS A 35 22.56 -8.03 -7.81
N PRO A 36 23.45 -7.02 -7.77
CA PRO A 36 24.88 -7.21 -8.02
C PRO A 36 25.59 -8.00 -6.92
N HIS A 37 25.03 -8.06 -5.70
CA HIS A 37 25.66 -8.74 -4.56
C HIS A 37 25.38 -10.25 -4.51
N VAL A 38 24.23 -10.68 -5.05
CA VAL A 38 23.80 -12.09 -5.05
C VAL A 38 23.68 -12.67 -6.47
N HIS A 39 23.86 -11.85 -7.51
CA HIS A 39 23.80 -12.20 -8.93
C HIS A 39 22.49 -12.86 -9.41
N GLU A 40 21.45 -12.80 -8.60
CA GLU A 40 20.11 -13.32 -8.88
C GLU A 40 19.03 -12.22 -8.81
N THR A 41 17.83 -12.53 -9.28
CA THR A 41 16.69 -11.63 -9.17
C THR A 41 16.02 -11.81 -7.80
N VAL A 42 16.10 -10.79 -6.95
CA VAL A 42 15.51 -10.78 -5.60
C VAL A 42 14.17 -10.04 -5.54
N TRP A 43 13.51 -9.90 -6.69
CA TRP A 43 12.36 -9.03 -6.85
C TRP A 43 11.14 -9.45 -6.04
N GLY A 44 10.89 -10.75 -5.90
CA GLY A 44 9.76 -11.24 -5.12
C GLY A 44 9.83 -10.79 -3.66
N TRP A 45 11.02 -10.89 -3.06
CA TRP A 45 11.27 -10.42 -1.69
C TRP A 45 11.19 -8.92 -1.55
N ASN A 46 11.75 -8.16 -2.50
CA ASN A 46 11.72 -6.69 -2.44
C ASN A 46 10.33 -6.12 -2.70
N LEU A 47 9.61 -6.66 -3.68
CA LEU A 47 8.25 -6.22 -4.00
C LEU A 47 7.29 -6.57 -2.86
N THR A 48 7.36 -7.80 -2.34
CA THR A 48 6.54 -8.21 -1.19
C THR A 48 6.92 -7.40 0.06
N GLY A 49 8.21 -7.22 0.33
CA GLY A 49 8.70 -6.42 1.45
C GLY A 49 8.31 -4.95 1.37
N HIS A 50 8.09 -4.42 0.16
CA HIS A 50 7.56 -3.09 -0.06
C HIS A 50 6.04 -3.02 0.14
N THR A 51 5.28 -3.94 -0.46
CA THR A 51 3.80 -3.88 -0.48
C THR A 51 3.15 -4.36 0.82
N LEU A 52 3.80 -5.27 1.55
CA LEU A 52 3.26 -5.83 2.79
C LEU A 52 3.10 -4.79 3.92
N PRO A 53 4.07 -3.88 4.16
CA PRO A 53 3.86 -2.75 5.07
C PRO A 53 2.68 -1.85 4.69
N HIS A 54 2.42 -1.63 3.38
CA HIS A 54 1.27 -0.84 2.95
C HIS A 54 -0.06 -1.50 3.34
N ALA A 55 -0.17 -2.82 3.14
CA ALA A 55 -1.30 -3.60 3.62
C ALA A 55 -1.43 -3.53 5.16
N GLY A 56 -0.30 -3.59 5.88
CA GLY A 56 -0.24 -3.41 7.32
C GLY A 56 -0.78 -2.03 7.76
N ALA A 57 -0.40 -0.95 7.07
CA ALA A 57 -0.92 0.38 7.36
C ALA A 57 -2.43 0.46 7.14
N VAL A 58 -2.94 -0.09 6.04
CA VAL A 58 -4.39 -0.17 5.79
C VAL A 58 -5.08 -0.96 6.89
N TRP A 59 -4.53 -2.09 7.31
CA TRP A 59 -5.11 -2.89 8.38
C TRP A 59 -5.15 -2.15 9.72
N LEU A 60 -4.04 -1.52 10.12
CA LEU A 60 -3.95 -0.80 11.39
C LEU A 60 -4.89 0.41 11.44
N ILE A 61 -5.04 1.13 10.32
CA ILE A 61 -5.87 2.33 10.23
C ILE A 61 -7.36 1.98 10.12
N THR A 62 -7.71 0.93 9.37
CA THR A 62 -9.12 0.59 9.11
C THR A 62 -9.66 -0.51 10.02
N GLY A 63 -8.80 -1.32 10.62
CA GLY A 63 -9.18 -2.56 11.29
C GLY A 63 -9.57 -3.70 10.37
N ASN A 64 -9.54 -3.49 9.06
CA ASN A 64 -10.19 -4.38 8.11
C ASN A 64 -9.17 -5.24 7.35
N PHE A 65 -9.12 -6.53 7.68
CA PHE A 65 -8.20 -7.47 7.05
C PHE A 65 -8.47 -7.68 5.55
N ALA A 66 -9.73 -7.64 5.11
CA ALA A 66 -10.06 -7.80 3.70
C ALA A 66 -9.56 -6.62 2.86
N LEU A 67 -9.66 -5.39 3.39
CA LEU A 67 -9.07 -4.21 2.73
C LEU A 67 -7.55 -4.25 2.74
N ALA A 68 -6.93 -4.77 3.79
CA ALA A 68 -5.49 -4.98 3.84
C ALA A 68 -5.00 -5.98 2.78
N LEU A 69 -5.68 -7.12 2.64
CA LEU A 69 -5.35 -8.11 1.60
C LEU A 69 -5.57 -7.52 0.20
N THR A 70 -6.63 -6.73 0.01
CA THR A 70 -6.89 -6.02 -1.23
C THR A 70 -5.78 -5.02 -1.55
N GLU A 71 -5.31 -4.26 -0.56
CA GLU A 71 -4.17 -3.34 -0.71
C GLU A 71 -2.91 -4.11 -1.09
N PHE A 72 -2.62 -5.23 -0.43
CA PHE A 72 -1.45 -6.05 -0.78
C PHE A 72 -1.46 -6.42 -2.27
N VAL A 73 -2.58 -6.97 -2.76
CA VAL A 73 -2.71 -7.40 -4.16
C VAL A 73 -2.68 -6.20 -5.12
N ALA A 74 -3.47 -5.16 -4.86
CA ALA A 74 -3.56 -3.98 -5.72
C ALA A 74 -2.22 -3.24 -5.78
N HIS A 75 -1.56 -3.05 -4.64
CA HIS A 75 -0.27 -2.37 -4.56
C HIS A 75 0.80 -3.16 -5.30
N THR A 76 0.87 -4.49 -5.10
CA THR A 76 1.80 -5.35 -5.84
C THR A 76 1.56 -5.25 -7.34
N ALA A 77 0.30 -5.26 -7.80
CA ALA A 77 -0.02 -5.15 -9.22
C ALA A 77 0.36 -3.76 -9.80
N ILE A 78 0.08 -2.67 -9.06
CA ILE A 78 0.39 -1.31 -9.51
C ILE A 78 1.91 -1.14 -9.64
N ASP A 79 2.68 -1.54 -8.63
CA ASP A 79 4.12 -1.41 -8.64
C ASP A 79 4.80 -2.31 -9.68
N TYR A 80 4.26 -3.52 -9.87
CA TYR A 80 4.68 -4.39 -10.94
C TYR A 80 4.43 -3.74 -12.30
N GLY A 81 3.24 -3.18 -12.55
CA GLY A 81 2.91 -2.48 -13.80
C GLY A 81 3.80 -1.26 -14.08
N LYS A 82 4.17 -0.49 -13.05
CA LYS A 82 5.18 0.57 -13.15
C LYS A 82 6.54 0.01 -13.58
N ASN A 83 6.99 -1.06 -12.94
CA ASN A 83 8.24 -1.74 -13.31
C ASN A 83 8.20 -2.35 -14.72
N GLU A 84 6.99 -2.67 -15.21
CA GLU A 84 6.77 -3.09 -16.59
C GLU A 84 6.86 -1.95 -17.61
N GLY A 85 6.76 -0.70 -17.15
CA GLY A 85 6.74 0.47 -18.01
C GLY A 85 5.36 0.74 -18.62
N TYR A 86 4.29 0.16 -18.06
CA TYR A 86 2.92 0.45 -18.50
C TYR A 86 2.51 1.90 -18.22
N TYR A 87 3.11 2.51 -17.20
CA TYR A 87 2.87 3.90 -16.84
C TYR A 87 4.04 4.48 -16.03
N ASN A 88 4.02 5.82 -15.87
CA ASN A 88 5.07 6.56 -15.18
C ASN A 88 4.79 6.70 -13.67
N PHE A 89 5.73 7.34 -12.95
CA PHE A 89 5.64 7.56 -11.51
C PHE A 89 4.39 8.35 -11.08
N HIS A 90 3.93 9.34 -11.85
CA HIS A 90 2.75 10.11 -11.47
C HIS A 90 1.47 9.29 -11.53
N VAL A 91 1.34 8.44 -12.56
CA VAL A 91 0.19 7.54 -12.70
C VAL A 91 0.22 6.47 -11.61
N ASP A 92 1.39 5.94 -11.29
CA ASP A 92 1.58 5.01 -10.17
C ASP A 92 1.06 5.59 -8.84
N GLN A 93 1.50 6.80 -8.47
CA GLN A 93 1.03 7.47 -7.25
C GLN A 93 -0.47 7.77 -7.29
N LEU A 94 -1.00 8.17 -8.46
CA LEU A 94 -2.43 8.40 -8.62
C LEU A 94 -3.25 7.13 -8.39
N LEU A 95 -2.83 5.99 -8.94
CA LEU A 95 -3.50 4.71 -8.74
C LEU A 95 -3.51 4.32 -7.26
N HIS A 96 -2.39 4.50 -6.57
CA HIS A 96 -2.31 4.26 -5.13
C HIS A 96 -3.28 5.14 -4.35
N ILE A 97 -3.33 6.45 -4.64
CA ILE A 97 -4.29 7.39 -4.01
C ILE A 97 -5.74 6.96 -4.27
N LEU A 98 -6.06 6.53 -5.50
CA LEU A 98 -7.39 6.06 -5.87
C LEU A 98 -7.80 4.79 -5.10
N CYS A 99 -6.87 3.87 -4.81
CA CYS A 99 -7.16 2.74 -3.93
C CYS A 99 -7.63 3.19 -2.54
N LYS A 100 -6.97 4.19 -1.95
CA LYS A 100 -7.29 4.68 -0.60
C LYS A 100 -8.65 5.38 -0.61
N LEU A 101 -8.93 6.13 -1.67
CA LEU A 101 -10.25 6.73 -1.88
C LEU A 101 -11.33 5.64 -2.00
N ALA A 102 -11.09 4.58 -2.78
CA ALA A 102 -12.03 3.47 -2.94
C ALA A 102 -12.33 2.78 -1.59
N TYR A 103 -11.31 2.52 -0.76
CA TYR A 103 -11.52 1.92 0.57
C TYR A 103 -12.39 2.78 1.47
N VAL A 104 -12.14 4.08 1.49
CA VAL A 104 -12.94 5.05 2.25
C VAL A 104 -14.39 5.06 1.78
N LEU A 105 -14.63 5.00 0.46
CA LEU A 105 -15.98 4.94 -0.10
C LEU A 105 -16.68 3.62 0.22
N ILE A 106 -15.98 2.49 0.16
CA ILE A 106 -16.51 1.17 0.53
C ILE A 106 -16.93 1.15 2.01
N ILE A 107 -16.10 1.68 2.91
CA ILE A 107 -16.44 1.80 4.33
C ILE A 107 -17.63 2.74 4.52
N ALA A 108 -17.60 3.93 3.89
CA ALA A 108 -18.67 4.92 4.03
C ALA A 108 -20.02 4.44 3.47
N SER A 109 -20.02 3.55 2.48
CA SER A 109 -21.23 2.93 1.93
C SER A 109 -21.88 1.90 2.85
N GLY A 110 -21.18 1.44 3.89
CA GLY A 110 -21.66 0.41 4.82
C GLY A 110 -21.50 -1.03 4.30
N ILE A 111 -20.89 -1.24 3.12
CA ILE A 111 -20.57 -2.59 2.61
C ILE A 111 -19.66 -3.35 3.59
N THR A 112 -18.77 -2.63 4.26
CA THR A 112 -17.93 -3.16 5.34
C THR A 112 -17.77 -2.11 6.44
N ALA A 113 -17.52 -2.56 7.67
CA ALA A 113 -17.15 -1.67 8.76
C ALA A 113 -15.64 -1.43 8.79
N ALA A 114 -15.26 -0.27 9.30
CA ALA A 114 -13.94 -0.07 9.90
C ALA A 114 -14.04 -0.45 11.38
N ASP A 115 -13.09 -1.22 11.88
CA ASP A 115 -12.91 -1.50 13.31
C ASP A 115 -11.47 -1.18 13.72
N PRO A 116 -11.07 0.11 13.65
CA PRO A 116 -9.68 0.51 13.77
C PRO A 116 -9.11 0.01 15.09
N PHE A 117 -8.01 -0.75 15.00
CA PHE A 117 -7.40 -1.38 16.17
C PHE A 117 -7.09 -0.36 17.29
N PHE A 118 -6.77 0.88 16.91
CA PHE A 118 -6.51 1.98 17.84
C PHE A 118 -7.76 2.68 18.37
N ILE A 119 -8.88 2.75 17.65
CA ILE A 119 -10.03 3.57 18.10
C ILE A 119 -10.90 2.81 19.11
N SER A 120 -10.97 1.48 19.03
CA SER A 120 -11.79 0.68 19.96
C SER A 120 -11.18 0.49 21.36
N HIS A 121 -9.88 0.72 21.54
CA HIS A 121 -9.15 0.47 22.79
C HIS A 121 -8.78 1.73 23.61
N PHE A 122 -8.96 2.94 23.08
CA PHE A 122 -8.80 4.20 23.83
C PHE A 122 -10.13 4.80 24.31
N GLN A 123 -11.24 4.09 24.15
CA GLN A 123 -12.56 4.49 24.67
C GLN A 123 -13.01 3.67 25.89
N ARG A 124 -12.09 2.99 26.59
CA ARG A 124 -12.33 2.33 27.88
C ARG A 124 -11.57 3.02 29.00
#